data_AF-A0A1Y3BHK9-F1
#
_entry.id   AF-A0A1Y3BHK9-F1
#
_cell.length_a   1.000
_cell.length_b   1.000
_cell.length_c   1.000
_cell.angle_alpha   90.00
_cell.angle_beta   90.00
_cell.angle_gamma   90.00
#
_symmetry.space_group_name_H-M   'P 1'
#
loop_
_entity.id
_entity.type
_entity.pdbx_description
1 polymer ?
#
loop_
_entity_poly.entity_id
_entity_poly.type
_entity_poly.pdbx_seq_one_letter_code
_entity_poly.pdbx_strand_id
1 'polypeptide(L)'
;ATPQEPSDNLYRVGPTSVEAIKYGEVNKAYDGFFVYAEVNADEVYWLYRDDKKPLKLITQLTESIGVKIVTKSLHKNQTIDITENYKHKESSKAERESMIKALKMTKSNFSRYYLNEKFEDVRFELVPLETRLIGDSFKVQLSMTNKSYKVYTIEATIAVRSTTYNGVSMAVVRHDTVVKTLGPRKCMPFFHFCQIPI
;
A
#
# COMPACT_ATOMS: atom_id res chain seq x y z
N ALA A 1 -21.65 -4.85 11.10
CA ALA A 1 -21.16 -3.57 10.55
C ALA A 1 -20.00 -3.11 11.41
N THR A 2 -18.82 -2.87 10.82
CA THR A 2 -17.61 -2.47 11.56
C THR A 2 -17.59 -0.95 11.72
N PRO A 3 -17.53 -0.40 12.95
CA PRO A 3 -17.54 1.05 13.17
C PRO A 3 -16.14 1.64 12.90
N GLN A 4 -15.97 2.32 11.75
CA GLN A 4 -14.70 2.94 11.37
C GLN A 4 -14.84 4.47 11.31
N GLU A 5 -15.56 4.99 10.33
CA GLU A 5 -15.83 6.43 10.17
C GLU A 5 -17.27 6.78 10.59
N PRO A 6 -17.50 7.94 11.24
CA PRO A 6 -18.84 8.41 11.52
C PRO A 6 -19.51 9.00 10.25
N SER A 7 -20.74 8.58 9.99
CA SER A 7 -21.64 9.12 8.98
C SER A 7 -22.85 9.76 9.68
N ASP A 8 -23.02 11.07 9.52
CA ASP A 8 -23.98 11.88 10.28
C ASP A 8 -23.88 11.73 11.81
N ASN A 9 -22.65 11.72 12.33
CA ASN A 9 -22.33 11.49 13.75
C ASN A 9 -22.73 10.10 14.29
N LEU A 10 -23.10 9.16 13.42
CA LEU A 10 -23.39 7.77 13.75
C LEU A 10 -22.39 6.84 13.08
N TYR A 11 -21.97 5.78 13.74
CA TYR A 11 -21.10 4.78 13.11
C TYR A 11 -21.91 3.84 12.21
N ARG A 12 -22.00 4.21 10.93
CA ARG A 12 -22.72 3.47 9.88
C ARG A 12 -22.05 3.74 8.53
N VAL A 13 -22.31 2.87 7.56
CA VAL A 13 -21.85 3.04 6.18
C VAL A 13 -22.88 2.49 5.20
N GLY A 14 -23.14 3.25 4.14
CA GLY A 14 -23.95 2.84 3.00
C GLY A 14 -25.47 2.98 3.20
N PRO A 15 -26.27 2.46 2.24
CA PRO A 15 -25.85 1.68 1.07
C PRO A 15 -25.09 2.53 0.04
N THR A 16 -24.06 1.95 -0.55
CA THR A 16 -23.20 2.60 -1.55
C THR A 16 -23.22 1.80 -2.84
N SER A 17 -23.47 2.45 -3.97
CA SER A 17 -23.49 1.76 -5.27
C SER A 17 -22.08 1.30 -5.65
N VAL A 18 -21.92 -0.01 -5.84
CA VAL A 18 -20.65 -0.62 -6.30
C VAL A 18 -20.22 -0.06 -7.66
N GLU A 19 -21.18 0.20 -8.55
CA GLU A 19 -20.92 0.83 -9.85
C GLU A 19 -20.41 2.27 -9.69
N ALA A 20 -21.00 3.05 -8.78
CA ALA A 20 -20.51 4.39 -8.48
C ALA A 20 -19.07 4.35 -7.95
N ILE A 21 -18.73 3.36 -7.12
CA ILE A 21 -17.36 3.15 -6.64
C ILE A 21 -16.41 2.84 -7.80
N LYS A 22 -16.77 1.92 -8.70
CA LYS A 22 -15.93 1.59 -9.86
C LYS A 22 -15.59 2.81 -10.72
N TYR A 23 -16.58 3.66 -10.99
CA TYR A 23 -16.44 4.86 -11.83
C TYR A 23 -16.01 6.13 -11.09
N GLY A 24 -15.60 6.04 -9.82
CA GLY A 24 -15.09 7.17 -9.05
C GLY A 24 -16.15 8.25 -8.75
N GLU A 25 -17.42 7.86 -8.68
CA GLU A 25 -18.58 8.73 -8.42
C GLU A 25 -18.88 8.83 -6.92
N VAL A 26 -17.85 9.21 -6.17
CA VAL A 26 -17.80 9.20 -4.70
C VAL A 26 -18.75 10.19 -4.01
N ASN A 27 -19.30 11.14 -4.77
CA ASN A 27 -20.27 12.12 -4.28
C ASN A 27 -21.72 11.60 -4.24
N LYS A 28 -21.99 10.43 -4.82
CA LYS A 28 -23.31 9.80 -4.72
C LYS A 28 -23.51 9.28 -3.30
N ALA A 29 -24.69 9.53 -2.74
CA ALA A 29 -25.05 8.99 -1.44
C ALA A 29 -25.09 7.44 -1.48
N TYR A 30 -24.65 6.71 -0.46
CA TYR A 30 -24.08 7.18 0.82
C TYR A 30 -22.59 6.82 0.93
N ASP A 31 -21.81 7.60 1.69
CA ASP A 31 -20.44 7.29 2.12
C ASP A 31 -19.45 6.89 1.02
N GLY A 32 -19.68 7.35 -0.21
CA GLY A 32 -18.91 6.94 -1.39
C GLY A 32 -17.41 7.19 -1.28
N PHE A 33 -16.99 8.29 -0.66
CA PHE A 33 -15.57 8.58 -0.41
C PHE A 33 -14.89 7.52 0.46
N PHE A 34 -15.55 7.11 1.54
CA PHE A 34 -15.00 6.15 2.49
C PHE A 34 -14.88 4.76 1.84
N VAL A 35 -15.96 4.27 1.22
CA VAL A 35 -15.96 2.96 0.55
C VAL A 35 -15.00 2.93 -0.63
N TYR A 36 -14.83 4.03 -1.37
CA TYR A 36 -13.86 4.11 -2.47
C TYR A 36 -12.43 3.99 -1.96
N ALA A 37 -12.09 4.64 -0.84
CA ALA A 37 -10.76 4.57 -0.26
C ALA A 37 -10.39 3.16 0.20
N GLU A 38 -11.33 2.37 0.73
CA GLU A 38 -11.07 0.99 1.15
C GLU A 38 -10.55 0.09 0.01
N VAL A 39 -10.85 0.43 -1.26
CA VAL A 39 -10.52 -0.39 -2.43
C VAL A 39 -9.56 0.25 -3.43
N ASN A 40 -9.44 1.60 -3.44
CA ASN A 40 -8.62 2.34 -4.41
C ASN A 40 -7.63 3.33 -3.77
N ALA A 41 -7.46 3.33 -2.44
CA ALA A 41 -6.46 4.20 -1.83
C ALA A 41 -5.05 3.84 -2.29
N ASP A 42 -4.24 4.87 -2.51
CA ASP A 42 -2.81 4.69 -2.74
C ASP A 42 -2.05 4.69 -1.42
N GLU A 43 -1.07 3.80 -1.32
CA GLU A 43 -0.13 3.79 -0.22
C GLU A 43 1.05 4.72 -0.52
N VAL A 44 1.24 5.73 0.32
CA VAL A 44 2.21 6.81 0.07
C VAL A 44 3.28 6.81 1.14
N TYR A 45 4.54 6.70 0.72
CA TYR A 45 5.70 6.65 1.61
C TYR A 45 6.35 8.03 1.70
N TRP A 46 6.34 8.58 2.91
CA TRP A 46 6.92 9.89 3.21
C TRP A 46 8.20 9.74 4.03
N LEU A 47 9.23 10.48 3.65
CA LEU A 47 10.41 10.67 4.47
C LEU A 47 10.20 11.85 5.40
N TYR A 48 10.10 11.55 6.70
CA TYR A 48 10.14 12.55 7.75
C TYR A 48 11.59 12.71 8.23
N ARG A 49 12.15 13.91 8.13
CA ARG A 49 13.49 14.26 8.63
C ARG A 49 13.36 15.41 9.61
N ASP A 50 13.01 15.07 10.85
CA ASP A 50 12.75 16.00 11.94
C ASP A 50 11.65 17.02 11.64
N ASP A 51 11.27 17.76 12.67
CA ASP A 51 10.16 18.72 12.70
C ASP A 51 10.30 19.91 11.72
N LYS A 52 11.52 20.25 11.31
CA LYS A 52 11.80 21.46 10.52
C LYS A 52 11.87 21.27 9.00
N LYS A 53 11.79 20.04 8.48
CA LYS A 53 11.86 19.79 7.02
C LYS A 53 10.52 19.32 6.48
N PRO A 54 10.11 19.78 5.28
CA PRO A 54 8.89 19.29 4.65
C PRO A 54 9.00 17.77 4.41
N LEU A 55 7.87 17.07 4.56
CA LEU A 55 7.76 15.67 4.20
C LEU A 55 8.18 15.48 2.74
N LYS A 56 9.16 14.61 2.50
CA LYS A 56 9.60 14.29 1.14
C LYS A 56 8.91 13.01 0.69
N LEU A 57 8.17 13.08 -0.42
CA LEU A 57 7.58 11.89 -1.05
C LEU A 57 8.72 10.98 -1.54
N ILE A 58 8.75 9.73 -1.08
CA ILE A 58 9.72 8.72 -1.50
C ILE A 58 9.14 7.93 -2.68
N THR A 59 7.98 7.32 -2.45
CA THR A 59 7.32 6.46 -3.42
C THR A 59 5.82 6.37 -3.13
N GLN A 60 5.08 5.87 -4.11
CA GLN A 60 3.66 5.60 -4.01
C GLN A 60 3.40 4.22 -4.63
N LEU A 61 2.65 3.40 -3.92
CA LEU A 61 2.19 2.10 -4.40
C LEU A 61 0.70 2.24 -4.67
N THR A 62 0.31 2.08 -5.93
CA THR A 62 -1.08 2.25 -6.36
C THR A 62 -1.83 0.94 -6.48
N GLU A 63 -1.13 -0.18 -6.30
CA GLU A 63 -1.66 -1.54 -6.52
C GLU A 63 -1.72 -2.33 -5.19
N SER A 64 -1.39 -1.72 -4.05
CA SER A 64 -1.28 -2.42 -2.76
C SER A 64 -2.60 -2.53 -2.00
N ILE A 65 -3.59 -1.67 -2.29
CA ILE A 65 -4.89 -1.65 -1.62
C ILE A 65 -5.98 -2.20 -2.54
N GLY A 66 -6.96 -2.90 -1.96
CA GLY A 66 -8.07 -3.50 -2.71
C GLY A 66 -7.61 -4.57 -3.70
N VAL A 67 -6.56 -5.32 -3.35
CA VAL A 67 -5.92 -6.33 -4.22
C VAL A 67 -6.89 -7.43 -4.63
N LYS A 68 -7.72 -7.89 -3.69
CA LYS A 68 -8.62 -9.01 -3.92
C LYS A 68 -9.89 -8.90 -3.10
N ILE A 69 -11.02 -8.78 -3.79
CA ILE A 69 -12.37 -8.71 -3.20
C ILE A 69 -13.10 -9.97 -3.61
N VAL A 70 -13.57 -10.73 -2.62
CA VAL A 70 -14.17 -12.03 -2.86
C VAL A 70 -15.50 -12.20 -2.15
N THR A 71 -16.34 -13.05 -2.71
CA THR A 71 -17.58 -13.51 -2.10
C THR A 71 -17.76 -15.02 -2.25
N LYS A 72 -18.65 -15.61 -1.47
CA LYS A 72 -19.00 -17.02 -1.57
C LYS A 72 -19.89 -17.26 -2.80
N SER A 73 -19.62 -18.32 -3.54
CA SER A 73 -20.43 -18.79 -4.65
C SER A 73 -21.83 -19.20 -4.21
N LEU A 74 -22.80 -18.99 -5.09
CA LEU A 74 -24.15 -19.48 -4.89
C LEU A 74 -24.12 -21.02 -4.87
N HIS A 75 -24.65 -21.61 -3.79
CA HIS A 75 -24.83 -23.05 -3.63
C HIS A 75 -23.53 -23.89 -3.56
N LYS A 76 -22.34 -23.28 -3.54
CA LYS A 76 -21.05 -23.98 -3.42
C LYS A 76 -20.16 -23.31 -2.37
N ASN A 77 -19.34 -24.11 -1.67
CA ASN A 77 -18.26 -23.59 -0.81
C ASN A 77 -17.04 -23.22 -1.66
N GLN A 78 -17.25 -22.36 -2.65
CA GLN A 78 -16.22 -21.85 -3.54
C GLN A 78 -16.21 -20.32 -3.45
N THR A 79 -15.03 -19.74 -3.65
CA THR A 79 -14.81 -18.30 -3.62
C THR A 79 -14.87 -17.74 -5.03
N ILE A 80 -15.64 -16.67 -5.23
CA ILE A 80 -15.74 -15.91 -6.47
C ILE A 80 -15.03 -14.58 -6.27
N ASP A 81 -14.16 -14.23 -7.21
CA ASP A 81 -13.51 -12.92 -7.26
C ASP A 81 -14.45 -11.90 -7.91
N ILE A 82 -14.69 -10.79 -7.23
CA ILE A 82 -15.55 -9.68 -7.67
C ILE A 82 -14.79 -8.35 -7.70
N THR A 83 -13.45 -8.39 -7.71
CA THR A 83 -12.60 -7.19 -7.67
C THR A 83 -12.92 -6.24 -8.83
N GLU A 84 -13.13 -6.78 -10.04
CA GLU A 84 -13.47 -6.00 -11.23
C GLU A 84 -14.84 -5.31 -11.15
N ASN A 85 -15.70 -5.69 -10.20
CA ASN A 85 -16.97 -4.99 -9.96
C ASN A 85 -16.75 -3.68 -9.21
N TYR A 86 -15.74 -3.61 -8.34
CA TYR A 86 -15.46 -2.46 -7.49
C TYR A 86 -14.42 -1.49 -8.07
N LYS A 87 -13.49 -1.98 -8.89
CA LYS A 87 -12.44 -1.16 -9.48
C LYS A 87 -12.08 -1.64 -10.88
N HIS A 88 -11.50 -0.73 -11.65
CA HIS A 88 -10.92 -1.07 -12.95
C HIS A 88 -9.60 -1.81 -12.74
N LYS A 89 -9.14 -2.51 -13.77
CA LYS A 89 -7.86 -3.23 -13.74
C LYS A 89 -6.72 -2.25 -13.43
N GLU A 90 -5.81 -2.65 -12.54
CA GLU A 90 -4.63 -1.88 -12.19
C GLU A 90 -3.80 -1.51 -13.43
N SER A 91 -3.16 -0.33 -13.36
CA SER A 91 -2.37 0.22 -14.45
C SER A 91 -3.17 0.49 -15.75
N SER A 92 -4.51 0.42 -15.71
CA SER A 92 -5.36 0.78 -16.85
C SER A 92 -5.69 2.29 -16.87
N LYS A 93 -5.95 2.83 -18.06
CA LYS A 93 -6.35 4.23 -18.21
C LYS A 93 -7.63 4.54 -17.42
N ALA A 94 -8.60 3.63 -17.44
CA ALA A 94 -9.88 3.79 -16.76
C ALA A 94 -9.72 3.86 -15.23
N GLU A 95 -8.79 3.07 -14.67
CA GLU A 95 -8.50 3.11 -13.25
C GLU A 95 -7.88 4.46 -12.84
N ARG A 96 -6.89 4.95 -13.58
CA ARG A 96 -6.32 6.30 -13.33
C ARG A 96 -7.34 7.42 -13.50
N GLU A 97 -8.22 7.33 -14.50
CA GLU A 97 -9.31 8.30 -14.72
C GLU A 97 -10.30 8.31 -13.55
N SER A 98 -10.66 7.14 -13.02
CA SER A 98 -11.52 6.97 -11.83
C SER A 98 -10.88 7.64 -10.59
N MET A 99 -9.59 7.38 -10.35
CA MET A 99 -8.85 7.97 -9.22
C MET A 99 -8.78 9.49 -9.32
N ILE A 100 -8.45 10.04 -10.49
CA ILE A 100 -8.41 11.49 -10.72
C ILE A 100 -9.81 12.11 -10.54
N LYS A 101 -10.87 11.44 -10.99
CA LYS A 101 -12.26 11.90 -10.82
C LYS A 101 -12.63 11.96 -9.33
N ALA A 102 -12.33 10.91 -8.57
CA ALA A 102 -12.55 10.87 -7.13
C ALA A 102 -11.74 11.95 -6.39
N LEU A 103 -10.45 12.11 -6.72
CA LEU A 103 -9.58 13.12 -6.14
C LEU A 103 -10.06 14.55 -6.39
N LYS A 104 -10.57 14.84 -7.60
CA LYS A 104 -11.15 16.17 -7.91
C LYS A 104 -12.37 16.49 -7.04
N MET A 105 -13.12 15.48 -6.62
CA MET A 105 -14.26 15.64 -5.73
C MET A 105 -13.81 15.80 -4.27
N THR A 106 -12.69 15.19 -3.88
CA THR A 106 -12.08 15.42 -2.56
C THR A 106 -11.39 16.78 -2.53
N LYS A 107 -11.87 17.73 -1.74
CA LYS A 107 -11.16 19.02 -1.51
C LYS A 107 -9.88 18.85 -0.66
N SER A 108 -9.23 17.69 -0.74
CA SER A 108 -8.08 17.33 0.07
C SER A 108 -6.82 18.02 -0.43
N ASN A 109 -6.08 18.65 0.47
CA ASN A 109 -4.77 19.24 0.17
C ASN A 109 -3.75 18.18 -0.28
N PHE A 110 -3.95 16.92 0.11
CA PHE A 110 -3.05 15.82 -0.24
C PHE A 110 -3.12 15.44 -1.73
N SER A 111 -4.22 15.79 -2.42
CA SER A 111 -4.35 15.59 -3.88
C SER A 111 -3.23 16.27 -4.69
N ARG A 112 -2.63 17.35 -4.16
CA ARG A 112 -1.53 18.08 -4.81
C ARG A 112 -0.24 17.27 -4.90
N TYR A 113 -0.04 16.33 -3.98
CA TYR A 113 1.16 15.49 -3.94
C TYR A 113 1.18 14.40 -5.01
N TYR A 114 0.02 14.09 -5.58
CA TYR A 114 -0.12 13.14 -6.68
C TYR A 114 0.62 13.59 -7.96
N LEU A 115 0.94 14.88 -8.06
CA LEU A 115 1.64 15.49 -9.21
C LEU A 115 3.13 15.75 -8.96
N ASN A 116 3.66 15.45 -7.77
CA ASN A 116 5.06 15.69 -7.47
C ASN A 116 5.97 14.71 -8.21
N GLU A 117 7.14 15.18 -8.63
CA GLU A 117 8.15 14.35 -9.26
C GLU A 117 8.62 13.25 -8.31
N LYS A 118 8.55 12.00 -8.80
CA LYS A 118 9.01 10.82 -8.09
C LYS A 118 10.53 10.87 -7.94
N PHE A 119 11.02 10.88 -6.69
CA PHE A 119 12.44 10.69 -6.42
C PHE A 119 12.77 9.20 -6.36
N GLU A 120 12.89 8.55 -7.52
CA GLU A 120 13.16 7.10 -7.65
C GLU A 120 14.59 6.80 -8.14
N ASP A 121 15.61 7.49 -7.60
CA ASP A 121 17.00 7.18 -7.95
C ASP A 121 17.38 5.75 -7.53
N VAL A 122 16.86 5.27 -6.40
CA VAL A 122 17.06 3.91 -5.91
C VAL A 122 15.70 3.32 -5.55
N ARG A 123 15.40 2.15 -6.12
CA ARG A 123 14.21 1.35 -5.84
C ARG A 123 14.53 0.28 -4.81
N PHE A 124 13.64 0.14 -3.83
CA PHE A 124 13.67 -0.92 -2.82
C PHE A 124 12.49 -1.85 -3.08
N GLU A 125 12.71 -3.15 -3.03
CA GLU A 125 11.67 -4.15 -3.25
C GLU A 125 11.89 -5.33 -2.29
N LEU A 126 10.93 -5.57 -1.42
CA LEU A 126 10.92 -6.74 -0.56
C LEU A 126 10.42 -7.93 -1.37
N VAL A 127 11.21 -8.98 -1.49
CA VAL A 127 10.78 -10.20 -2.18
C VAL A 127 9.70 -10.87 -1.33
N PRO A 128 8.55 -11.24 -1.92
CA PRO A 128 7.49 -11.94 -1.21
C PRO A 128 8.01 -13.19 -0.51
N LEU A 129 7.65 -13.35 0.76
CA LEU A 129 7.98 -14.54 1.52
C LEU A 129 7.08 -15.69 1.10
N GLU A 130 7.64 -16.89 1.01
CA GLU A 130 6.84 -18.11 0.92
C GLU A 130 6.06 -18.31 2.22
N THR A 131 4.84 -18.83 2.11
CA THR A 131 4.05 -19.24 3.27
C THR A 131 4.83 -20.27 4.10
N ARG A 132 4.89 -20.04 5.41
CA ARG A 132 5.57 -20.90 6.37
C ARG A 132 4.62 -21.24 7.51
N LEU A 133 4.87 -22.38 8.16
CA LEU A 133 4.12 -22.74 9.36
C LEU A 133 4.61 -21.90 10.53
N ILE A 134 3.74 -21.72 11.53
CA ILE A 134 4.11 -21.05 12.77
C ILE A 134 5.24 -21.85 13.43
N GLY A 135 6.35 -21.19 13.76
CA GLY A 135 7.55 -21.79 14.35
C GLY A 135 8.69 -22.01 13.36
N ASP A 136 8.43 -21.97 12.05
CA ASP A 136 9.49 -22.10 11.05
C ASP A 136 10.32 -20.80 10.93
N SER A 137 11.62 -20.95 10.77
CA SER A 137 12.49 -19.83 10.38
C SER A 137 12.21 -19.41 8.93
N PHE A 138 12.30 -18.11 8.66
CA PHE A 138 12.15 -17.58 7.30
C PHE A 138 13.25 -16.58 6.95
N LYS A 139 13.47 -16.45 5.64
CA LYS A 139 14.50 -15.57 5.08
C LYS A 139 13.81 -14.48 4.26
N VAL A 140 14.03 -13.23 4.64
CA VAL A 140 13.56 -12.05 3.91
C VAL A 140 14.67 -11.59 2.97
N GLN A 141 14.32 -11.21 1.75
CA GLN A 141 15.24 -10.58 0.81
C GLN A 141 14.74 -9.18 0.47
N LEU A 142 15.61 -8.20 0.62
CA LEU A 142 15.44 -6.84 0.11
C LEU A 142 16.30 -6.67 -1.14
N SER A 143 15.67 -6.35 -2.26
CA SER A 143 16.33 -5.98 -3.51
C SER A 143 16.49 -4.47 -3.58
N MET A 144 17.71 -3.99 -3.79
CA MET A 144 18.05 -2.57 -3.93
C MET A 144 18.58 -2.30 -5.32
N THR A 145 17.87 -1.49 -6.11
CA THR A 145 18.21 -1.20 -7.51
C THR A 145 18.47 0.29 -7.70
N ASN A 146 19.68 0.66 -8.07
CA ASN A 146 20.02 2.03 -8.46
C ASN A 146 19.59 2.27 -9.92
N LYS A 147 18.60 3.13 -10.14
CA LYS A 147 18.14 3.55 -11.48
C LYS A 147 18.99 4.69 -12.07
N SER A 148 19.71 5.41 -11.21
CA SER A 148 20.51 6.58 -11.54
C SER A 148 21.89 6.22 -12.10
N TYR A 149 22.58 7.25 -12.62
CA TYR A 149 23.98 7.17 -13.05
C TYR A 149 24.98 7.55 -11.94
N LYS A 150 24.47 8.01 -10.80
CA LYS A 150 25.28 8.39 -9.63
C LYS A 150 25.58 7.16 -8.76
N VAL A 151 26.70 7.22 -8.04
CA VAL A 151 27.01 6.24 -6.99
C VAL A 151 26.29 6.68 -5.71
N TYR A 152 25.59 5.75 -5.07
CA TYR A 152 24.89 6.00 -3.81
C TYR A 152 25.44 5.11 -2.69
N THR A 153 25.70 5.70 -1.52
CA THR A 153 25.91 4.96 -0.28
C THR A 153 24.57 4.88 0.44
N ILE A 154 24.07 3.67 0.64
CA ILE A 154 22.73 3.41 1.15
C ILE A 154 22.84 2.71 2.48
N GLU A 155 22.16 3.27 3.48
CA GLU A 155 21.87 2.61 4.74
C GLU A 155 20.45 2.04 4.66
N ALA A 156 20.33 0.73 4.58
CA ALA A 156 19.07 0.02 4.51
C ALA A 156 18.79 -0.68 5.83
N THR A 157 17.59 -0.49 6.37
CA THR A 157 17.13 -1.17 7.59
C THR A 157 15.96 -2.07 7.25
N ILE A 158 16.06 -3.36 7.58
CA ILE A 158 14.95 -4.31 7.52
C ILE A 158 14.48 -4.52 8.96
N ALA A 159 13.18 -4.39 9.20
CA ALA A 159 12.58 -4.66 10.49
C ALA A 159 11.40 -5.63 10.34
N VAL A 160 11.40 -6.68 11.16
CA VAL A 160 10.29 -7.62 11.31
C VAL A 160 9.51 -7.19 12.55
N ARG A 161 8.24 -6.88 12.35
CA ARG A 161 7.32 -6.52 13.44
C ARG A 161 6.17 -7.51 13.48
N SER A 162 5.78 -7.89 14.70
CA SER A 162 4.51 -8.56 14.91
C SER A 162 3.40 -7.51 14.78
N THR A 163 2.44 -7.76 13.90
CA THR A 163 1.31 -6.87 13.63
C THR A 163 0.01 -7.64 13.76
N THR A 164 -1.03 -7.00 14.26
CA THR A 164 -2.41 -7.52 14.20
C THR A 164 -2.96 -7.43 12.77
N TYR A 165 -4.08 -8.10 12.51
CA TYR A 165 -4.70 -8.13 11.17
C TYR A 165 -5.13 -6.75 10.65
N ASN A 166 -5.36 -5.79 11.53
CA ASN A 166 -5.68 -4.39 11.19
C ASN A 166 -4.44 -3.49 11.07
N GLY A 167 -3.23 -4.05 11.07
CA GLY A 167 -1.98 -3.32 10.83
C GLY A 167 -1.36 -2.66 12.06
N VAL A 168 -1.94 -2.80 13.26
CA VAL A 168 -1.33 -2.26 14.49
C VAL A 168 -0.06 -3.04 14.81
N SER A 169 1.07 -2.33 14.82
CA SER A 169 2.37 -2.89 15.20
C SER A 169 2.44 -3.11 16.70
N MET A 170 2.75 -4.33 17.12
CA MET A 170 2.91 -4.70 18.53
C MET A 170 4.37 -4.59 18.98
N ALA A 171 5.22 -5.54 18.56
CA ALA A 171 6.61 -5.62 18.97
C ALA A 171 7.55 -5.80 17.78
N VAL A 172 8.74 -5.20 17.87
CA VAL A 172 9.84 -5.48 16.93
C VAL A 172 10.42 -6.83 17.30
N VAL A 173 10.29 -7.80 16.39
CA VAL A 173 10.85 -9.15 16.56
C VAL A 173 12.35 -9.10 16.31
N ARG A 174 12.74 -8.44 15.20
CA ARG A 174 14.13 -8.29 14.80
C ARG A 174 14.29 -7.10 13.87
N HIS A 175 15.44 -6.47 13.89
CA HIS A 175 15.83 -5.52 12.86
C HIS A 175 17.33 -5.63 12.60
N ASP A 176 17.73 -5.47 11.35
CA ASP A 176 19.13 -5.38 10.96
C ASP A 176 19.31 -4.17 10.03
N THR A 177 20.43 -3.47 10.21
CA THR A 177 20.82 -2.34 9.36
C THR A 177 22.09 -2.70 8.60
N VAL A 178 22.14 -2.36 7.31
CA VAL A 178 23.29 -2.58 6.46
C VAL A 178 23.63 -1.32 5.68
N VAL A 179 24.91 -1.00 5.60
CA VAL A 179 25.42 0.06 4.72
C VAL A 179 26.05 -0.57 3.49
N LYS A 180 25.59 -0.18 2.29
CA LYS A 180 26.10 -0.67 1.00
C LYS A 180 26.25 0.45 0.00
N THR A 181 27.35 0.42 -0.73
CA THR A 181 27.59 1.32 -1.87
C THR A 181 27.06 0.68 -3.15
N LEU A 182 26.08 1.31 -3.77
CA LEU A 182 25.48 0.91 -5.03
C LEU A 182 26.05 1.75 -6.17
N GLY A 183 26.73 1.06 -7.09
CA GLY A 183 27.18 1.65 -8.34
C GLY A 183 26.02 2.02 -9.28
N PRO A 184 26.32 2.76 -10.36
CA PRO A 184 25.34 3.17 -11.35
C PRO A 184 24.65 1.95 -11.98
N ARG A 185 23.32 2.00 -12.14
CA ARG A 185 22.53 0.95 -12.80
C ARG A 185 22.70 -0.47 -12.23
N LYS A 186 23.21 -0.61 -10.99
CA LYS A 186 23.39 -1.90 -10.33
C LYS A 186 22.19 -2.27 -9.46
N CYS A 187 21.92 -3.57 -9.39
CA CYS A 187 21.00 -4.19 -8.44
C CYS A 187 21.79 -5.07 -7.47
N MET A 188 21.48 -4.98 -6.17
CA MET A 188 22.09 -5.82 -5.14
C MET A 188 21.03 -6.37 -4.18
N PRO A 189 21.04 -7.69 -3.90
CA PRO A 189 20.19 -8.27 -2.88
C PRO A 189 20.84 -8.14 -1.49
N PHE A 190 20.02 -7.87 -0.48
CA PHE A 190 20.33 -7.98 0.93
C PHE A 190 19.41 -9.02 1.57
N PHE A 191 19.98 -9.91 2.36
CA PHE A 191 19.25 -11.00 2.99
C PHE A 191 19.21 -10.81 4.50
N HIS A 192 18.02 -10.95 5.08
CA HIS A 192 17.79 -10.94 6.51
C HIS A 192 17.20 -12.28 6.93
N PHE A 193 17.89 -12.98 7.83
CA PHE A 193 17.41 -14.24 8.40
C PHE A 193 16.66 -13.94 9.69
N CYS A 194 15.40 -14.36 9.76
CA CYS A 194 14.60 -14.24 10.98
C CYS A 194 14.32 -15.64 11.54
N GLN A 195 14.81 -15.90 12.74
CA GLN A 195 14.35 -17.02 13.57
C GLN A 195 13.32 -16.44 14.53
N ILE A 196 12.10 -16.93 14.46
CA ILE A 196 11.06 -16.60 15.43
C ILE A 196 11.43 -17.38 16.71
N PRO A 197 11.70 -16.70 17.85
CA PRO A 197 11.81 -17.41 19.11
C PRO A 197 10.44 -18.03 19.42
N ILE A 198 10.41 -19.36 19.56
CA ILE A 198 9.23 -20.12 20.00
C ILE A 198 9.11 -19.95 21.52
#